data_AF-A0A6J3HBS7-F1
#
_entry.id   AF-A0A6J3HBS7-F1
#
_cell.length_a   1.000
_cell.length_b   1.000
_cell.length_c   1.000
_cell.angle_alpha   90.00
_cell.angle_beta   90.00
_cell.angle_gamma   90.00
#
_symmetry.space_group_name_H-M   'P 1'
#
loop_
_entity.id
_entity.type
_entity.pdbx_description
1 polymer ?
#
loop_
_entity_poly.entity_id
_entity_poly.type
_entity_poly.pdbx_seq_one_letter_code
_entity_poly.pdbx_strand_id
1 'polypeptide(L)'
;MPSKHHHFQEPEVGCCGKYFLFGFNIVFWFSMFLGLIFFLELATGILAFVFKDWIRDQLNLFINNNVKAYRDDIDLQNLIDFAQEYWSCCGARGPNDWNLNIYFNCTDLNPSRERCGVPFSCCVRDPAEDVLNTQCGYDVRLKLELEQQGFIHTKGCVGQFEKWLQDNLIVVAGVFVGIALLQIFGICLAQNLVSDIKAVKANWSKWNDDFENHWLTPTISEVLSTVGPQQNSLVGAPGLAPPCQHVFFGLGGLYP
;
A
#
# COMPACT_ATOMS: atom_id res chain seq x y z
N MET A 1 64.61 17.26 -15.13
CA MET A 1 63.35 18.03 -15.03
C MET A 1 62.25 17.07 -14.59
N PRO A 2 61.68 17.17 -13.38
CA PRO A 2 60.57 16.33 -13.01
C PRO A 2 59.25 16.95 -13.50
N SER A 3 58.43 16.14 -14.17
CA SER A 3 57.05 16.45 -14.51
C SER A 3 56.22 16.48 -13.22
N LYS A 4 55.65 17.63 -12.88
CA LYS A 4 54.67 17.72 -11.78
C LYS A 4 53.32 17.20 -12.31
N HIS A 5 52.96 16.00 -11.89
CA HIS A 5 51.58 15.53 -12.00
C HIS A 5 50.70 16.37 -11.07
N HIS A 6 49.87 17.24 -11.65
CA HIS A 6 48.77 17.86 -10.92
C HIS A 6 47.68 16.80 -10.71
N HIS A 7 47.65 16.20 -9.52
CA HIS A 7 46.45 15.53 -9.03
C HIS A 7 45.36 16.59 -8.87
N PHE A 8 44.41 16.61 -9.80
CA PHE A 8 43.15 17.33 -9.62
C PHE A 8 42.36 16.55 -8.57
N GLN A 9 42.40 17.02 -7.33
CA GLN A 9 41.60 16.46 -6.24
C GLN A 9 40.16 16.91 -6.48
N GLU A 10 39.29 15.99 -6.92
CA GLU A 10 37.87 16.29 -7.06
C GLU A 10 37.31 16.76 -5.71
N PRO A 11 36.44 17.79 -5.67
CA PRO A 11 35.80 18.21 -4.44
C PRO A 11 34.92 17.06 -3.94
N GLU A 12 35.37 16.38 -2.89
CA GLU A 12 34.58 15.35 -2.22
C GLU A 12 33.35 16.03 -1.60
N VAL A 13 32.21 15.96 -2.30
CA VAL A 13 30.90 16.25 -1.69
C VAL A 13 30.80 15.42 -0.42
N GLY A 14 30.85 16.10 0.74
CA GLY A 14 30.90 15.43 2.04
C GLY A 14 29.77 14.42 2.18
N CYS A 15 30.03 13.33 2.91
CA CYS A 15 29.12 12.20 3.06
C CYS A 15 27.67 12.64 3.38
N CYS A 16 27.51 13.64 4.26
CA CYS A 16 26.23 14.28 4.58
C CYS A 16 25.49 14.87 3.36
N GLY A 17 26.18 15.51 2.43
CA GLY A 17 25.57 16.10 1.22
C GLY A 17 25.02 15.04 0.27
N LYS A 18 25.72 13.91 0.13
CA LYS A 18 25.24 12.75 -0.64
C LYS A 18 23.98 12.14 -0.01
N TYR A 19 23.99 11.90 1.29
CA TYR A 19 22.80 11.38 2.00
C TYR A 19 21.62 12.33 1.99
N PHE A 20 21.88 13.64 2.03
CA PHE A 20 20.85 14.67 1.98
C PHE A 20 20.16 14.76 0.61
N LEU A 21 20.92 14.78 -0.50
CA LEU A 21 20.33 14.74 -1.85
C LEU A 21 19.59 13.43 -2.11
N PHE A 22 20.14 12.31 -1.67
CA PHE A 22 19.51 10.99 -1.81
C PHE A 22 18.21 10.91 -1.00
N GLY A 23 18.21 11.38 0.25
CA GLY A 23 17.01 11.45 1.10
C GLY A 23 15.93 12.37 0.56
N PHE A 24 16.31 13.55 0.02
CA PHE A 24 15.37 14.46 -0.63
C PHE A 24 14.66 13.80 -1.82
N ASN A 25 15.42 13.11 -2.68
CA ASN A 25 14.85 12.44 -3.84
C ASN A 25 13.87 11.33 -3.43
N ILE A 26 14.24 10.52 -2.43
CA ILE A 26 13.37 9.45 -1.90
C ILE A 26 12.07 10.04 -1.34
N VAL A 27 12.15 11.08 -0.51
CA VAL A 27 10.96 11.68 0.13
C VAL A 27 10.04 12.34 -0.90
N PHE A 28 10.61 12.98 -1.92
CA PHE A 28 9.84 13.58 -3.00
C PHE A 28 9.04 12.53 -3.77
N TRP A 29 9.68 11.45 -4.23
CA TRP A 29 8.99 10.37 -4.93
C TRP A 29 8.00 9.65 -4.03
N PHE A 30 8.37 9.38 -2.79
CA PHE A 30 7.49 8.76 -1.80
C PHE A 30 6.21 9.59 -1.58
N SER A 31 6.33 10.91 -1.39
CA SER A 31 5.17 11.79 -1.24
C SER A 31 4.30 11.84 -2.49
N MET A 32 4.91 11.78 -3.68
CA MET A 32 4.18 11.75 -4.96
C MET A 32 3.36 10.45 -5.08
N PHE A 33 3.96 9.30 -4.77
CA PHE A 33 3.25 8.02 -4.76
C PHE A 33 2.14 7.98 -3.70
N LEU A 34 2.37 8.50 -2.49
CA LEU A 34 1.33 8.61 -1.47
C LEU A 34 0.15 9.47 -1.94
N GLY A 35 0.42 10.61 -2.57
CA GLY A 35 -0.62 11.46 -3.13
C GLY A 35 -1.43 10.74 -4.23
N LEU A 36 -0.75 10.02 -5.13
CA LEU A 36 -1.40 9.24 -6.18
C LEU A 36 -2.27 8.11 -5.60
N ILE A 37 -1.78 7.39 -4.59
CA ILE A 37 -2.54 6.34 -3.91
C ILE A 37 -3.77 6.94 -3.22
N PHE A 38 -3.64 8.10 -2.55
CA PHE A 38 -4.78 8.79 -1.92
C PHE A 38 -5.89 9.13 -2.92
N PHE A 39 -5.54 9.67 -4.09
CA PHE A 39 -6.54 9.95 -5.13
C PHE A 39 -7.17 8.68 -5.70
N LEU A 40 -6.39 7.61 -5.87
CA LEU A 40 -6.92 6.32 -6.29
C LEU A 40 -7.87 5.73 -5.25
N GLU A 41 -7.54 5.82 -3.96
CA GLU A 41 -8.39 5.36 -2.86
C GLU A 41 -9.74 6.07 -2.84
N LEU A 42 -9.74 7.40 -2.98
CA LEU A 42 -10.97 8.19 -3.12
C LEU A 42 -11.76 7.80 -4.38
N ALA A 43 -11.09 7.65 -5.52
CA ALA A 43 -11.73 7.27 -6.77
C ALA A 43 -12.35 5.86 -6.66
N THR A 44 -11.63 4.88 -6.10
CA THR A 44 -12.13 3.53 -5.87
C THR A 44 -13.33 3.53 -4.93
N GLY A 45 -13.31 4.31 -3.84
CA GLY A 45 -14.45 4.45 -2.93
C GLY A 45 -15.70 4.97 -3.64
N ILE A 46 -15.56 6.02 -4.46
CA ILE A 46 -16.67 6.59 -5.23
C ILE A 46 -17.18 5.59 -6.28
N LEU A 47 -16.27 4.99 -7.05
CA LEU A 47 -16.61 4.03 -8.10
C LEU A 47 -17.30 2.79 -7.52
N ALA A 48 -16.83 2.28 -6.37
CA ALA A 48 -17.45 1.13 -5.70
C ALA A 48 -18.89 1.41 -5.29
N PHE A 49 -19.17 2.63 -4.81
CA PHE A 49 -20.53 3.04 -4.47
C PHE A 49 -21.42 3.23 -5.71
N VAL A 50 -20.91 3.91 -6.75
CA VAL A 50 -21.67 4.20 -7.98
C VAL A 50 -21.97 2.92 -8.77
N PHE A 51 -21.01 2.00 -8.85
CA PHE A 51 -21.10 0.78 -9.67
C PHE A 51 -21.37 -0.49 -8.85
N LYS A 52 -22.03 -0.36 -7.69
CA LYS A 52 -22.32 -1.50 -6.79
C LYS A 52 -23.00 -2.68 -7.49
N ASP A 53 -23.97 -2.40 -8.36
CA ASP A 53 -24.77 -3.44 -9.03
C ASP A 53 -23.93 -4.16 -10.09
N TRP A 54 -23.11 -3.41 -10.82
CA TRP A 54 -22.14 -3.99 -11.76
C TRP A 54 -21.09 -4.85 -11.03
N ILE A 55 -20.58 -4.41 -9.87
CA ILE A 55 -19.66 -5.20 -9.04
C ILE A 55 -20.32 -6.51 -8.59
N ARG A 56 -21.58 -6.45 -8.17
CA ARG A 56 -22.36 -7.64 -7.82
C ARG A 56 -22.44 -8.62 -8.98
N ASP A 57 -22.72 -8.14 -10.19
CA ASP A 57 -22.78 -9.01 -11.38
C ASP A 57 -21.42 -9.61 -11.74
N GLN A 58 -20.35 -8.82 -11.68
CA GLN A 58 -18.99 -9.34 -11.86
C GLN A 58 -18.63 -10.40 -10.83
N LEU A 59 -19.01 -10.20 -9.56
CA LEU A 59 -18.77 -11.19 -8.51
C LEU A 59 -19.56 -12.48 -8.75
N ASN A 60 -20.82 -12.38 -9.20
CA ASN A 60 -21.60 -13.56 -9.59
C ASN A 60 -20.94 -14.31 -10.74
N LEU A 61 -20.47 -13.61 -11.77
CA LEU A 61 -19.78 -14.23 -12.92
C LEU A 61 -18.47 -14.88 -12.49
N PHE A 62 -17.68 -14.20 -11.66
CA PHE A 62 -16.44 -14.73 -11.11
C PHE A 62 -16.69 -16.03 -10.35
N ILE A 63 -17.60 -16.02 -9.37
CA ILE A 63 -17.89 -17.23 -8.58
C ILE A 63 -18.44 -18.34 -9.46
N ASN A 64 -19.36 -18.06 -10.39
CA ASN A 64 -19.93 -19.10 -11.27
C ASN A 64 -18.89 -19.73 -12.21
N ASN A 65 -17.99 -18.92 -12.78
CA ASN A 65 -16.88 -19.44 -13.60
C ASN A 65 -15.98 -20.35 -12.76
N ASN A 66 -15.76 -19.97 -11.51
CA ASN A 66 -14.95 -20.73 -10.60
C ASN A 66 -15.62 -22.02 -10.11
N VAL A 67 -16.94 -22.00 -9.85
CA VAL A 67 -17.74 -23.19 -9.56
C VAL A 67 -17.66 -24.19 -10.72
N LYS A 68 -17.70 -23.69 -11.97
CA LYS A 68 -17.55 -24.55 -13.16
C LYS A 68 -16.20 -25.29 -13.17
N ALA A 69 -15.11 -24.62 -12.81
CA ALA A 69 -13.75 -25.15 -12.78
C ALA A 69 -13.33 -25.74 -11.42
N TYR A 70 -14.27 -25.93 -10.49
CA TYR A 70 -13.99 -26.25 -9.08
C TYR A 70 -13.14 -27.51 -8.85
N ARG A 71 -13.21 -28.52 -9.74
CA ARG A 71 -12.39 -29.74 -9.64
C ARG A 71 -11.13 -29.71 -10.50
N ASP A 72 -10.96 -28.67 -11.32
CA ASP A 72 -9.85 -28.57 -12.27
C ASP A 72 -8.61 -27.94 -11.63
N ASP A 73 -8.80 -27.11 -10.60
CA ASP A 73 -7.74 -26.38 -9.90
C ASP A 73 -7.93 -26.43 -8.37
N ILE A 74 -6.89 -26.89 -7.67
CA ILE A 74 -6.90 -27.06 -6.21
C ILE A 74 -6.87 -25.72 -5.45
N ASP A 75 -6.19 -24.71 -5.99
CA ASP A 75 -6.11 -23.39 -5.35
C ASP A 75 -7.48 -22.72 -5.41
N LEU A 76 -8.16 -22.91 -6.54
CA LEU A 76 -9.51 -22.41 -6.71
C LEU A 76 -10.52 -23.15 -5.83
N GLN A 77 -10.37 -24.48 -5.73
CA GLN A 77 -11.17 -25.28 -4.81
C GLN A 77 -11.06 -24.76 -3.38
N ASN A 78 -9.82 -24.57 -2.89
CA ASN A 78 -9.57 -24.06 -1.54
C ASN A 78 -10.17 -22.66 -1.31
N LEU A 79 -10.11 -21.78 -2.33
CA LEU A 79 -10.70 -20.45 -2.25
C LEU A 79 -12.23 -20.50 -2.12
N ILE A 80 -12.89 -21.32 -2.92
CA ILE A 80 -14.35 -21.48 -2.86
C ILE A 80 -14.78 -22.14 -1.54
N ASP A 81 -14.05 -23.15 -1.10
CA ASP A 81 -14.32 -23.85 0.17
C ASP A 81 -14.18 -22.90 1.36
N PHE A 82 -13.10 -22.10 1.39
CA PHE A 82 -12.91 -21.06 2.40
C PHE A 82 -14.05 -20.03 2.39
N ALA A 83 -14.44 -19.53 1.22
CA ALA A 83 -15.52 -18.55 1.10
C ALA A 83 -16.86 -19.11 1.60
N GLN A 84 -17.18 -20.35 1.25
CA GLN A 84 -18.42 -21.02 1.63
C GLN A 84 -18.50 -21.27 3.13
N GLU A 85 -17.41 -21.72 3.72
CA GLU A 85 -17.33 -21.95 5.16
C GLU A 85 -17.36 -20.63 5.95
N TYR A 86 -16.54 -19.66 5.55
CA TYR A 86 -16.38 -18.38 6.26
C TYR A 86 -17.67 -17.54 6.26
N TRP A 87 -18.38 -17.49 5.13
CA TRP A 87 -19.64 -16.74 5.00
C TRP A 87 -20.89 -17.60 5.17
N SER A 88 -20.74 -18.88 5.52
CA SER A 88 -21.86 -19.81 5.72
C SER A 88 -22.84 -19.76 4.55
N CYS A 89 -22.31 -19.96 3.34
CA CYS A 89 -22.99 -19.79 2.07
C CYS A 89 -22.72 -20.96 1.12
N CYS A 90 -23.51 -21.08 0.06
CA CYS A 90 -23.31 -22.11 -0.95
C CYS A 90 -23.63 -21.58 -2.35
N GLY A 91 -22.69 -21.74 -3.28
CA GLY A 91 -22.80 -21.18 -4.64
C GLY A 91 -22.78 -19.65 -4.67
N ALA A 92 -22.96 -19.06 -5.85
CA ALA A 92 -22.94 -17.60 -6.01
C ALA A 92 -24.22 -16.95 -5.46
N ARG A 93 -25.37 -17.41 -5.95
CA ARG A 93 -26.73 -17.03 -5.56
C ARG A 93 -27.41 -18.08 -4.70
N GLY A 94 -27.02 -19.35 -4.86
CA GLY A 94 -27.48 -20.44 -4.01
C GLY A 94 -26.95 -21.81 -4.44
N PRO A 95 -27.41 -22.89 -3.77
CA PRO A 95 -26.94 -24.25 -4.03
C PRO A 95 -27.13 -24.74 -5.48
N ASN A 96 -28.09 -24.15 -6.20
CA ASN A 96 -28.39 -24.56 -7.57
C ASN A 96 -27.33 -24.14 -8.60
N ASP A 97 -26.45 -23.19 -8.28
CA ASP A 97 -25.35 -22.79 -9.16
C ASP A 97 -24.36 -23.94 -9.42
N TRP A 98 -24.34 -24.93 -8.51
CA TRP A 98 -23.57 -26.17 -8.70
C TRP A 98 -24.01 -27.01 -9.90
N ASN A 99 -25.16 -26.70 -10.52
CA ASN A 99 -25.51 -27.27 -11.83
C ASN A 99 -24.54 -26.87 -12.95
N LEU A 100 -23.77 -25.78 -12.78
CA LEU A 100 -22.77 -25.35 -13.78
C LEU A 100 -21.55 -26.27 -13.80
N ASN A 101 -21.30 -27.02 -12.73
CA ASN A 101 -20.18 -27.94 -12.62
C ASN A 101 -20.56 -29.34 -13.12
N ILE A 102 -19.67 -29.97 -13.91
CA ILE A 102 -19.93 -31.28 -14.52
C ILE A 102 -20.14 -32.41 -13.50
N TYR A 103 -19.54 -32.33 -12.31
CA TYR A 103 -19.64 -33.37 -11.28
C TYR A 103 -20.90 -33.24 -10.43
N PHE A 104 -21.40 -32.02 -10.21
CA PHE A 104 -22.56 -31.74 -9.36
C PHE A 104 -23.86 -31.53 -10.15
N ASN A 105 -23.78 -31.46 -11.49
CA ASN A 105 -24.93 -31.26 -12.36
C ASN A 105 -26.01 -32.34 -12.14
N CYS A 106 -27.24 -31.89 -11.92
CA CYS A 106 -28.35 -32.75 -11.52
C CYS A 106 -29.09 -33.45 -12.68
N THR A 107 -28.55 -33.43 -13.90
CA THR A 107 -29.13 -34.17 -15.03
C THR A 107 -29.10 -35.68 -14.77
N ASP A 108 -30.17 -36.40 -15.08
CA ASP A 108 -30.27 -37.85 -14.82
C ASP A 108 -29.24 -38.70 -15.57
N LEU A 109 -28.69 -38.18 -16.67
CA LEU A 109 -27.62 -38.82 -17.44
C LEU A 109 -26.23 -38.66 -16.81
N ASN A 110 -26.08 -37.83 -15.77
CA ASN A 110 -24.79 -37.59 -15.15
C ASN A 110 -24.34 -38.81 -14.33
N PRO A 111 -23.24 -39.50 -14.70
CA PRO A 111 -22.77 -40.67 -13.96
C PRO A 111 -22.07 -40.32 -12.65
N SER A 112 -21.83 -39.04 -12.38
CA SER A 112 -21.14 -38.58 -11.17
C SER A 112 -21.88 -38.99 -9.90
N ARG A 113 -21.13 -39.49 -8.92
CA ARG A 113 -21.66 -39.82 -7.59
C ARG A 113 -22.09 -38.56 -6.81
N GLU A 114 -21.51 -37.42 -7.14
CA GLU A 114 -21.80 -36.12 -6.51
C GLU A 114 -22.93 -35.36 -7.22
N ARG A 115 -23.62 -35.99 -8.19
CA ARG A 115 -24.74 -35.37 -8.91
C ARG A 115 -25.82 -34.90 -7.94
N CYS A 116 -26.48 -33.79 -8.25
CA CYS A 116 -27.50 -33.19 -7.38
C CYS A 116 -26.99 -32.89 -5.96
N GLY A 117 -25.68 -32.82 -5.77
CA GLY A 117 -25.04 -32.47 -4.52
C GLY A 117 -24.43 -31.08 -4.53
N VAL A 118 -23.70 -30.81 -3.46
CA VAL A 118 -22.84 -29.63 -3.24
C VAL A 118 -21.55 -30.10 -2.54
N PRO A 119 -20.44 -29.36 -2.60
CA PRO A 119 -19.25 -29.73 -1.84
C PRO A 119 -19.49 -29.65 -0.34
N PHE A 120 -18.61 -30.31 0.41
CA PHE A 120 -18.69 -30.39 1.87
C PHE A 120 -18.59 -29.02 2.56
N SER A 121 -17.95 -28.04 1.94
CA SER A 121 -17.84 -26.65 2.44
C SER A 121 -19.18 -25.91 2.53
N CYS A 122 -20.20 -26.37 1.78
CA CYS A 122 -21.57 -25.86 1.90
C CYS A 122 -22.34 -26.41 3.12
N CYS A 123 -21.78 -27.39 3.84
CA CYS A 123 -22.54 -28.09 4.87
C CYS A 123 -22.56 -27.36 6.20
N VAL A 124 -23.70 -27.46 6.88
CA VAL A 124 -23.86 -26.94 8.23
C VAL A 124 -23.13 -27.87 9.19
N ARG A 125 -22.28 -27.31 10.05
CA ARG A 125 -21.63 -28.05 11.13
C ARG A 125 -22.59 -28.19 12.31
N ASP A 126 -22.80 -29.42 12.78
CA ASP A 126 -23.56 -29.67 14.00
C ASP A 126 -22.63 -29.49 15.22
N PRO A 127 -22.91 -28.55 16.14
CA PRO A 127 -22.11 -28.37 17.34
C PRO A 127 -22.16 -29.56 18.31
N ALA A 128 -23.09 -30.52 18.14
CA ALA A 128 -23.18 -31.73 18.96
C ALA A 128 -22.33 -32.90 18.43
N GLU A 129 -21.86 -32.83 17.17
CA GLU A 129 -21.04 -33.88 16.55
C GLU A 129 -19.62 -33.36 16.28
N ASP A 130 -18.62 -33.98 16.93
CA ASP A 130 -17.20 -33.61 16.81
C ASP A 130 -16.59 -34.07 15.47
N VAL A 131 -17.32 -34.87 14.68
CA VAL A 131 -16.88 -35.41 13.39
C VAL A 131 -17.66 -34.75 12.26
N LEU A 132 -16.94 -34.05 11.38
CA LEU A 132 -17.54 -33.44 10.18
C LEU A 132 -18.06 -34.53 9.24
N ASN A 133 -19.37 -34.57 9.01
CA ASN A 133 -19.98 -35.42 8.00
C ASN A 133 -19.64 -34.89 6.60
N THR A 134 -18.59 -35.45 5.98
CA THR A 134 -18.15 -35.06 4.62
C THR A 134 -19.14 -35.47 3.52
N GLN A 135 -20.16 -36.26 3.82
CA GLN A 135 -21.18 -36.72 2.87
C GLN A 135 -22.51 -35.95 2.97
N CYS A 136 -22.59 -34.95 3.85
CA CYS A 136 -23.74 -34.06 4.02
C CYS A 136 -24.31 -33.47 2.71
N GLY A 137 -23.44 -33.18 1.73
CA GLY A 137 -23.81 -32.55 0.47
C GLY A 137 -24.34 -33.51 -0.60
N TYR A 138 -24.29 -34.82 -0.38
CA TYR A 138 -24.70 -35.81 -1.38
C TYR A 138 -26.22 -35.89 -1.49
N ASP A 139 -26.74 -35.88 -2.72
CA ASP A 139 -28.17 -35.97 -3.05
C ASP A 139 -29.05 -34.90 -2.35
N VAL A 140 -28.45 -33.91 -1.68
CA VAL A 140 -29.17 -32.95 -0.82
C VAL A 140 -30.12 -32.08 -1.62
N ARG A 141 -29.78 -31.78 -2.89
CA ARG A 141 -30.63 -30.95 -3.76
C ARG A 141 -31.80 -31.72 -4.37
N LEU A 142 -31.91 -33.03 -4.12
CA LEU A 142 -33.12 -33.81 -4.41
C LEU A 142 -34.20 -33.65 -3.33
N LYS A 143 -33.82 -33.22 -2.12
CA LYS A 143 -34.75 -32.96 -1.01
C LYS A 143 -35.48 -31.63 -1.21
N LEU A 144 -36.60 -31.43 -0.52
CA LEU A 144 -37.30 -30.14 -0.51
C LEU A 144 -36.43 -29.04 0.10
N GLU A 145 -36.56 -27.80 -0.40
CA GLU A 145 -35.74 -26.66 0.05
C GLU A 145 -35.81 -26.40 1.56
N LEU A 146 -36.95 -26.69 2.20
CA LEU A 146 -37.11 -26.58 3.66
C LEU A 146 -36.25 -27.58 4.42
N GLU A 147 -36.11 -28.80 3.90
CA GLU A 147 -35.28 -29.83 4.51
C GLU A 147 -33.79 -29.56 4.27
N GLN A 148 -33.44 -28.97 3.12
CA GLN A 148 -32.05 -28.62 2.78
C GLN A 148 -31.42 -27.68 3.81
N GLN A 149 -32.20 -26.77 4.40
CA GLN A 149 -31.72 -25.80 5.40
C GLN A 149 -31.13 -26.43 6.66
N GLY A 150 -31.50 -27.68 6.97
CA GLY A 150 -30.93 -28.43 8.10
C GLY A 150 -29.58 -29.08 7.81
N PHE A 151 -29.19 -29.22 6.53
CA PHE A 151 -27.96 -29.94 6.13
C PHE A 151 -26.94 -29.03 5.46
N ILE A 152 -27.39 -28.02 4.71
CA ILE A 152 -26.54 -27.13 3.92
C ILE A 152 -26.94 -25.66 4.06
N HIS A 153 -25.98 -24.79 3.84
CA HIS A 153 -26.20 -23.36 3.68
C HIS A 153 -26.94 -23.08 2.37
N THR A 154 -28.17 -22.56 2.44
CA THR A 154 -28.99 -22.28 1.25
C THR A 154 -28.82 -20.87 0.69
N LYS A 155 -28.05 -20.01 1.38
CA LYS A 155 -27.81 -18.63 0.97
C LYS A 155 -26.61 -18.56 0.01
N GLY A 156 -26.73 -17.77 -1.05
CA GLY A 156 -25.62 -17.52 -1.97
C GLY A 156 -24.52 -16.64 -1.36
N CYS A 157 -23.27 -16.92 -1.74
CA CYS A 157 -22.10 -16.20 -1.23
C CYS A 157 -22.06 -14.72 -1.63
N VAL A 158 -22.59 -14.35 -2.81
CA VAL A 158 -22.65 -12.94 -3.21
C VAL A 158 -23.55 -12.13 -2.27
N GLY A 159 -24.72 -12.69 -1.93
CA GLY A 159 -25.65 -12.05 -1.01
C GLY A 159 -25.13 -12.02 0.43
N GLN A 160 -24.48 -13.09 0.89
CA GLN A 160 -23.87 -13.11 2.23
C GLN A 160 -22.68 -12.16 2.35
N PHE A 161 -21.85 -12.04 1.30
CA PHE A 161 -20.78 -11.05 1.25
C PHE A 161 -21.32 -9.62 1.31
N GLU A 162 -22.37 -9.31 0.56
CA GLU A 162 -23.03 -8.00 0.62
C GLU A 162 -23.57 -7.71 2.02
N LYS A 163 -24.24 -8.69 2.64
CA LYS A 163 -24.75 -8.56 4.01
C LYS A 163 -23.61 -8.34 5.00
N TRP A 164 -22.54 -9.13 4.92
CA TRP A 164 -21.37 -8.97 5.76
C TRP A 164 -20.75 -7.58 5.61
N LEU A 165 -20.66 -7.07 4.38
CA LEU A 165 -20.14 -5.73 4.10
C LEU A 165 -21.03 -4.64 4.70
N GLN A 166 -22.35 -4.79 4.63
CA GLN A 166 -23.31 -3.86 5.23
C GLN A 166 -23.21 -3.87 6.77
N ASP A 167 -23.14 -5.06 7.37
CA ASP A 167 -23.05 -5.23 8.83
C ASP A 167 -21.70 -4.70 9.38
N ASN A 168 -20.62 -4.79 8.60
CA ASN A 168 -19.27 -4.36 8.99
C ASN A 168 -18.85 -3.04 8.33
N LEU A 169 -19.78 -2.30 7.73
CA LEU A 169 -19.48 -1.11 6.95
C LEU A 169 -18.68 -0.06 7.75
N ILE A 170 -19.00 0.10 9.03
CA ILE A 170 -18.30 1.05 9.91
C ILE A 170 -16.83 0.67 10.08
N VAL A 171 -16.53 -0.62 10.27
CA VAL A 171 -15.16 -1.11 10.42
C VAL A 171 -14.39 -0.91 9.12
N VAL A 172 -14.98 -1.31 7.99
CA VAL A 172 -14.36 -1.17 6.67
C VAL A 172 -14.10 0.31 6.35
N ALA A 173 -15.10 1.18 6.52
CA ALA A 173 -14.95 2.62 6.30
C ALA A 173 -13.90 3.22 7.24
N GLY A 174 -13.86 2.79 8.50
CA GLY A 174 -12.84 3.21 9.47
C GLY A 174 -11.42 2.85 9.04
N VAL A 175 -11.21 1.68 8.45
CA VAL A 175 -9.91 1.27 7.89
C VAL A 175 -9.50 2.18 6.72
N PHE A 176 -10.38 2.43 5.75
CA PHE A 176 -10.09 3.34 4.64
C PHE A 176 -9.77 4.76 5.15
N VAL A 177 -10.58 5.30 6.07
CA VAL A 177 -10.29 6.62 6.67
C VAL A 177 -8.96 6.62 7.42
N GLY A 178 -8.63 5.54 8.15
CA GLY A 178 -7.36 5.40 8.84
C GLY A 178 -6.16 5.41 7.88
N ILE A 179 -6.26 4.68 6.77
CA ILE A 179 -5.24 4.66 5.72
C ILE A 179 -5.09 6.05 5.10
N ALA A 180 -6.20 6.70 4.74
CA ALA A 180 -6.21 8.07 4.22
C ALA A 180 -5.54 9.08 5.17
N LEU A 181 -5.80 8.99 6.48
CA LEU A 181 -5.17 9.86 7.48
C LEU A 181 -3.66 9.61 7.59
N LEU A 182 -3.22 8.34 7.55
CA LEU A 182 -1.80 8.00 7.55
C LEU A 182 -1.08 8.53 6.30
N GLN A 183 -1.72 8.47 5.13
CA GLN A 183 -1.18 9.05 3.90
C GLN A 183 -1.06 10.57 4.01
N ILE A 184 -2.10 11.26 4.50
CA ILE A 184 -2.09 12.72 4.71
C ILE A 184 -0.94 13.11 5.66
N PHE A 185 -0.78 12.38 6.76
CA PHE A 185 0.33 12.60 7.70
C PHE A 185 1.69 12.45 7.01
N GLY A 186 1.88 11.40 6.20
CA GLY A 186 3.11 11.20 5.42
C GLY A 186 3.40 12.34 4.45
N ILE A 187 2.37 12.86 3.78
CA ILE A 187 2.48 14.01 2.86
C ILE A 187 2.88 15.27 3.64
N CYS A 188 2.26 15.55 4.79
CA CYS A 188 2.60 16.71 5.62
C CYS A 188 4.07 16.66 6.10
N LEU A 189 4.54 15.50 6.55
CA LEU A 189 5.94 15.32 6.95
C LEU A 189 6.90 15.54 5.78
N ALA A 190 6.57 15.01 4.60
CA ALA A 190 7.37 15.22 3.40
C ALA A 190 7.44 16.71 3.02
N GLN A 191 6.32 17.43 3.10
CA GLN A 191 6.26 18.86 2.83
C GLN A 191 7.08 19.68 3.83
N ASN A 192 7.01 19.36 5.13
CA ASN A 192 7.82 19.98 6.16
C ASN A 192 9.32 19.78 5.88
N LEU A 193 9.73 18.54 5.59
CA LEU A 193 11.12 18.23 5.26
C LEU A 193 11.59 18.97 4.00
N VAL A 194 10.75 19.06 2.96
CA VAL A 194 11.07 19.85 1.76
C VAL A 194 11.23 21.34 2.09
N SER A 195 10.40 21.89 2.99
CA SER A 195 10.51 23.28 3.44
C SER A 195 11.84 23.53 4.16
N ASP A 196 12.22 22.65 5.08
CA ASP A 196 13.47 22.76 5.83
C ASP A 196 14.70 22.66 4.90
N ILE A 197 14.65 21.75 3.92
CA ILE A 197 15.71 21.61 2.91
C ILE A 197 15.88 22.88 2.09
N LYS A 198 14.77 23.52 1.69
CA LYS A 198 14.81 24.80 0.97
C LYS A 198 15.39 25.92 1.84
N ALA A 199 15.05 25.95 3.13
CA ALA A 199 15.59 26.94 4.08
C ALA A 199 17.11 26.76 4.27
N VAL A 200 17.58 25.53 4.47
CA VAL A 200 19.02 25.22 4.57
C VAL A 200 19.75 25.61 3.28
N LYS A 201 19.18 25.30 2.11
CA LYS A 201 19.76 25.69 0.81
C LYS A 201 19.84 27.21 0.65
N ALA A 202 18.83 27.96 1.05
CA ALA A 202 18.83 29.42 0.98
C ALA A 202 19.90 30.04 1.90
N ASN A 203 20.05 29.50 3.12
CA ASN A 203 21.09 29.93 4.05
C ASN A 203 22.50 29.65 3.50
N TRP A 204 22.73 28.47 2.90
CA TRP A 204 23.99 28.15 2.23
C TRP A 204 24.29 29.07 1.04
N SER A 205 23.29 29.37 0.20
CA SER A 205 23.46 30.32 -0.91
C SER A 205 23.87 31.70 -0.42
N LYS A 206 23.19 32.19 0.63
CA LYS A 206 23.50 33.49 1.24
C LYS A 206 24.92 33.52 1.81
N TRP A 207 25.34 32.46 2.50
CA TRP A 207 26.71 32.35 3.03
C TRP A 207 27.74 32.35 1.89
N ASN A 208 27.46 31.63 0.80
CA ASN A 208 28.35 31.57 -0.35
C ASN A 208 28.49 32.95 -1.03
N ASP A 209 27.39 33.68 -1.21
CA ASP A 209 27.41 35.04 -1.74
C ASP A 209 28.18 36.01 -0.82
N ASP A 210 27.97 35.93 0.50
CA ASP A 210 28.69 36.76 1.47
C ASP A 210 30.19 36.44 1.46
N PHE A 211 30.54 35.15 1.40
CA PHE A 211 31.93 34.72 1.29
C PHE A 211 32.60 35.24 0.01
N GLU A 212 31.91 35.16 -1.13
CA GLU A 212 32.43 35.62 -2.41
C GLU A 212 32.64 37.15 -2.41
N ASN A 213 31.68 37.91 -1.89
CA ASN A 213 31.76 39.36 -1.82
C ASN A 213 32.80 39.89 -0.80
N HIS A 214 33.07 39.16 0.29
CA HIS A 214 34.03 39.59 1.31
C HIS A 214 35.45 39.08 1.10
N TRP A 215 35.64 37.90 0.50
CA TRP A 215 36.95 37.24 0.47
C TRP A 215 37.48 36.95 -0.94
N LEU A 216 36.61 36.92 -1.97
CA LEU A 216 37.00 36.62 -3.35
C LEU A 216 36.95 37.84 -4.28
N THR A 217 36.03 38.78 -4.06
CA THR A 217 36.06 40.08 -4.76
C THR A 217 36.93 41.05 -3.97
N PRO A 218 38.18 41.35 -4.40
CA PRO A 218 38.89 42.44 -3.76
C PRO A 218 38.10 43.72 -4.04
N THR A 219 37.80 44.50 -2.99
CA THR A 219 37.26 45.83 -3.21
C THR A 219 38.30 46.64 -4.01
N ILE A 220 37.87 47.48 -4.96
CA ILE A 220 38.78 48.38 -5.68
C ILE A 220 39.61 49.22 -4.68
N SER A 221 39.05 49.51 -3.50
CA SER A 221 39.73 50.13 -2.36
C SER A 221 40.94 49.32 -1.83
N GLU A 222 40.82 48.00 -1.68
CA GLU A 222 41.93 47.14 -1.21
C GLU A 222 43.00 46.91 -2.29
N VAL A 223 42.60 46.75 -3.55
CA VAL A 223 43.57 46.65 -4.68
C VAL A 223 44.31 47.97 -4.89
N LEU A 224 43.66 49.12 -4.71
CA LEU A 224 44.33 50.42 -4.78
C LEU A 224 45.23 50.72 -3.57
N SER A 225 45.02 50.05 -2.43
CA SER A 225 45.90 50.17 -1.25
C SER A 225 47.19 49.33 -1.34
N THR A 226 47.27 48.38 -2.27
CA THR A 226 48.41 47.47 -2.45
C THR A 226 49.36 47.86 -3.59
N VAL A 227 49.11 48.99 -4.29
CA VAL A 227 50.08 49.61 -5.21
C VAL A 227 51.07 50.48 -4.42
N GLY A 228 51.76 49.85 -3.46
CA GLY A 228 52.87 50.41 -2.69
C GLY A 228 53.89 49.30 -2.45
N PRO A 229 55.20 49.57 -2.45
CA PRO A 229 56.21 48.53 -2.62
C PRO A 229 56.22 47.56 -1.43
N GLN A 230 55.92 46.29 -1.73
CA GLN A 230 56.18 45.05 -0.97
C GLN A 230 56.28 45.13 0.56
N GLN A 231 55.28 44.56 1.25
CA GLN A 231 55.53 43.82 2.49
C GLN A 231 54.56 42.62 2.59
N ASN A 232 55.12 41.42 2.74
CA ASN A 232 54.38 40.16 2.91
C ASN A 232 53.49 40.19 4.16
N SER A 233 52.22 39.84 4.01
CA SER A 233 51.43 39.25 5.10
C SER A 233 50.40 38.29 4.49
N LEU A 234 50.60 37.00 4.79
CA LEU A 234 49.64 35.94 4.55
C LEU A 234 48.40 36.25 5.41
N VAL A 235 47.34 36.76 4.79
CA VAL A 235 46.02 36.78 5.42
C VAL A 235 45.58 35.32 5.49
N GLY A 236 45.68 34.73 6.69
CA GLY A 236 45.15 33.40 6.96
C GLY A 236 43.64 33.43 6.77
N ALA A 237 43.13 32.67 5.80
CA ALA A 237 41.71 32.41 5.68
C ALA A 237 41.22 31.67 6.95
N PRO A 238 40.13 32.09 7.61
CA PRO A 238 39.47 31.23 8.57
C PRO A 238 38.74 30.14 7.78
N GLY A 239 39.44 29.02 7.56
CA GLY A 239 38.84 27.78 7.10
C GLY A 239 38.01 27.17 8.23
N LEU A 240 36.78 27.67 8.42
CA LEU A 240 35.71 26.92 9.07
C LEU A 240 34.41 27.25 8.33
N ALA A 241 33.97 26.30 7.50
CA ALA A 241 32.58 26.22 7.08
C ALA A 241 31.66 26.31 8.32
N PRO A 242 30.44 26.87 8.22
CA PRO A 242 29.53 26.89 9.36
C PRO A 242 29.36 25.47 9.88
N PRO A 243 29.47 25.24 11.21
CA PRO A 243 29.25 23.90 11.76
C PRO A 243 27.86 23.45 11.32
N CYS A 244 27.75 22.22 10.80
CA CYS A 244 26.46 21.58 10.57
C CYS A 244 25.71 21.60 11.91
N GLN A 245 24.79 22.54 12.09
CA GLN A 245 23.87 22.53 13.22
C GLN A 245 23.04 21.26 13.06
N HIS A 246 23.30 20.29 13.93
CA HIS A 246 22.44 19.14 14.11
C HIS A 246 21.01 19.64 14.38
N VAL A 247 20.08 19.27 13.50
CA VAL A 247 18.64 19.45 13.74
C VAL A 247 18.28 18.55 14.90
N PHE A 248 18.34 19.08 16.12
CA PHE A 248 17.78 18.43 17.30
C PHE A 248 16.27 18.54 17.22
N PHE A 249 15.59 17.42 16.95
CA PHE A 249 14.15 17.29 17.16
C PHE A 249 13.86 17.55 18.65
N GLY A 250 13.29 18.72 18.94
CA GLY A 250 12.77 19.05 20.26
C GLY A 250 11.45 18.30 20.49
N LEU A 251 11.54 17.05 20.97
CA LEU A 251 10.49 16.45 21.79
C LEU A 251 10.93 16.57 23.25
N GLY A 252 10.10 17.20 24.07
CA GLY A 252 10.44 17.60 25.43
C GLY A 252 10.71 16.45 26.41
N GLY A 253 11.37 16.78 27.51
CA GLY A 253 11.45 15.91 28.69
C GLY A 253 12.70 16.08 29.56
N LEU A 254 12.52 16.82 30.66
CA LEU A 254 13.05 16.57 32.03
C LEU A 254 14.57 16.50 32.32
N TYR A 255 14.96 17.45 33.19
CA TYR A 255 15.98 17.52 34.27
C TYR A 255 16.70 16.22 34.73
N PRO A 256 17.85 16.31 35.47
CA PRO A 256 18.28 17.45 36.28
C PRO A 256 19.65 18.07 36.02
#